data_AF-A0A9W8G2J1-F1
#
_entry.id   AF-A0A9W8G2J1-F1
#
_cell.length_a   1.000
_cell.length_b   1.000
_cell.length_c   1.000
_cell.angle_alpha   90.00
_cell.angle_beta   90.00
_cell.angle_gamma   90.00
#
_symmetry.space_group_name_H-M   'P 1'
#
loop_
_entity.id
_entity.type
_entity.pdbx_description
1 polymer ?
#
loop_
_entity_poly.entity_id
_entity_poly.type
_entity_poly.pdbx_seq_one_letter_code
_entity_poly.pdbx_strand_id
1 'polypeptide(L)'
;MGPPAKRNAPAEYEPPSSYTIHRNKARQKTELELLAHRFSQTPYPAMVLSALNLFSLRGAQKAIRGYPSVMQCTSHTAFFAAAAYALSTGDWINGSGLTAGWSAIWLFFNARNAIRSRRIFPLTMITLVASIGSIYGYSYATIGRE
;
A
#
# COMPACT_ATOMS: atom_id res chain seq x y z
N MET A 1 15.74 27.93 64.87
CA MET A 1 15.87 27.06 63.68
C MET A 1 14.58 27.20 62.89
N GLY A 2 14.56 28.02 61.84
CA GLY A 2 13.38 28.21 60.99
C GLY A 2 13.30 27.12 59.91
N PRO A 3 12.09 26.72 59.48
CA PRO A 3 11.95 25.70 58.45
C PRO A 3 12.49 26.20 57.09
N PRO A 4 13.11 25.32 56.29
CA PRO A 4 13.68 25.70 55.00
C PRO A 4 12.57 26.11 54.02
N ALA A 5 12.77 27.26 53.36
CA ALA A 5 11.87 27.77 52.32
C ALA A 5 11.76 26.76 51.16
N LYS A 6 10.53 26.36 50.83
CA LYS A 6 10.25 25.51 49.67
C LYS A 6 10.66 26.26 48.41
N ARG A 7 11.68 25.75 47.70
CA ARG A 7 12.10 26.22 46.38
C ARG A 7 10.96 25.93 45.40
N ASN A 8 10.29 26.97 44.92
CA ASN A 8 9.27 26.85 43.87
C ASN A 8 9.91 26.18 42.64
N ALA A 9 9.35 25.05 42.21
CA ALA A 9 9.75 24.42 40.96
C ALA A 9 9.45 25.41 39.80
N PRO A 10 10.34 25.51 38.79
CA PRO A 10 10.05 26.33 37.62
C PRO A 10 8.76 25.81 36.95
N ALA A 11 7.87 26.73 36.59
CA ALA A 11 6.63 26.39 35.89
C ALA A 11 6.97 25.55 34.64
N GLU A 12 6.33 24.39 34.52
CA GLU A 12 6.49 23.50 33.38
C GLU A 12 6.03 24.25 32.13
N TYR A 13 6.99 24.61 31.27
CA TYR A 13 6.69 25.30 30.02
C TYR A 13 6.00 24.32 29.08
N GLU A 14 4.67 24.40 29.01
CA GLU A 14 3.91 23.73 27.96
C GLU A 14 4.12 24.49 26.65
N PRO A 15 4.74 23.88 25.63
CA PRO A 15 4.89 24.53 24.34
C PRO A 15 3.51 24.80 23.71
N PRO A 16 3.36 25.90 22.97
CA PRO A 16 2.09 26.25 22.34
C PRO A 16 1.53 25.10 21.49
N SER A 17 0.23 24.85 21.60
CA SER A 17 -0.50 23.75 20.94
C SER A 17 -0.16 23.58 19.45
N SER A 18 0.08 24.67 18.73
CA SER A 18 0.50 24.65 17.31
C SER A 18 1.78 23.85 17.08
N TYR A 19 2.78 23.99 17.96
CA TYR A 19 4.07 23.27 17.86
C TYR A 19 3.87 21.75 18.00
N THR A 20 3.00 21.33 18.92
CA THR A 20 2.70 19.90 19.13
C THR A 20 1.98 19.29 17.93
N ILE A 21 1.07 20.04 17.29
CA ILE A 21 0.32 19.59 16.10
C ILE A 21 1.28 19.38 14.90
N HIS A 22 2.17 20.34 14.65
CA HIS A 22 3.13 20.23 13.53
C HIS A 22 4.14 19.09 13.74
N ARG A 23 4.65 18.94 14.98
CA ARG A 23 5.57 17.86 15.34
C ARG A 23 4.92 16.48 15.18
N ASN A 24 3.67 16.33 15.61
CA ASN A 24 2.92 15.08 15.48
C ASN A 24 2.65 14.73 14.01
N LYS A 25 2.28 15.72 13.18
CA LYS A 25 2.09 15.52 11.74
C LYS A 25 3.38 15.13 11.02
N ALA A 26 4.50 15.79 11.33
CA ALA A 26 5.80 15.47 10.74
C ALA A 26 6.22 14.04 11.11
N ARG A 27 6.12 13.69 12.40
CA ARG A 27 6.42 12.34 12.89
C ARG A 27 5.54 11.27 12.23
N GLN A 28 4.23 11.51 12.13
CA GLN A 28 3.31 10.57 11.46
C GLN A 28 3.66 10.34 9.99
N LYS A 29 4.05 11.39 9.26
CA LYS A 29 4.51 11.25 7.87
C LYS A 29 5.74 10.36 7.79
N THR A 30 6.74 10.59 8.64
CA THR A 30 7.96 9.77 8.67
C THR A 30 7.68 8.31 8.99
N GLU A 31 6.80 8.03 9.97
CA GLU A 31 6.42 6.64 10.30
C GLU A 31 5.67 5.97 9.14
N LEU A 32 4.77 6.70 8.47
CA LEU A 32 4.02 6.17 7.32
C LEU A 32 4.93 5.88 6.13
N GLU A 33 5.89 6.76 5.85
CA GLU A 33 6.88 6.58 4.79
C GLU A 33 7.79 5.38 5.09
N LEU A 34 8.23 5.24 6.34
CA LEU A 34 9.02 4.11 6.79
C LEU A 34 8.25 2.78 6.70
N LEU A 35 6.97 2.79 7.06
CA LEU A 35 6.08 1.63 6.90
C LEU A 35 5.86 1.31 5.42
N ALA A 36 5.56 2.29 4.58
CA ALA A 36 5.39 2.11 3.15
C ALA A 36 6.65 1.51 2.51
N HIS A 37 7.83 2.00 2.91
CA HIS A 37 9.11 1.47 2.48
C HIS A 37 9.33 0.02 2.94
N ARG A 38 9.03 -0.30 4.20
CA ARG A 38 9.15 -1.69 4.70
C ARG A 38 8.19 -2.62 3.97
N PHE A 39 6.96 -2.18 3.74
CA PHE A 39 5.97 -2.97 3.00
C PHE A 39 6.39 -3.20 1.54
N SER A 40 6.93 -2.19 0.86
CA SER A 40 7.36 -2.30 -0.54
C SER A 40 8.57 -3.22 -0.75
N GLN A 41 9.34 -3.50 0.31
CA GLN A 41 10.46 -4.45 0.27
C GLN A 41 10.04 -5.91 0.52
N THR A 42 8.78 -6.16 0.88
CA THR A 42 8.30 -7.53 1.12
C THR A 42 7.63 -8.11 -0.12
N PRO A 43 7.71 -9.43 -0.36
CA PRO A 43 7.02 -10.07 -1.48
C PRO A 43 5.52 -10.30 -1.23
N TYR A 44 5.08 -10.28 0.04
CA TYR A 44 3.74 -10.72 0.43
C TYR A 44 2.58 -9.95 -0.23
N PRO A 45 2.60 -8.60 -0.33
CA PRO A 45 1.52 -7.88 -0.99
C PRO A 45 1.35 -8.30 -2.46
N ALA A 46 2.45 -8.47 -3.20
CA ALA A 46 2.42 -8.96 -4.59
C ALA A 46 1.90 -10.41 -4.67
N MET A 47 2.30 -11.29 -3.75
CA MET A 47 1.75 -12.66 -3.66
C MET A 47 0.24 -12.66 -3.41
N VAL A 48 -0.25 -11.79 -2.53
CA VAL A 48 -1.70 -11.66 -2.26
C VAL A 48 -2.44 -11.22 -3.53
N LEU A 49 -1.93 -10.24 -4.26
CA LEU A 49 -2.54 -9.82 -5.53
C LEU A 49 -2.53 -10.93 -6.58
N SER A 50 -1.45 -11.71 -6.66
CA SER A 50 -1.37 -12.88 -7.53
C SER A 50 -2.43 -13.93 -7.16
N ALA A 51 -2.51 -14.30 -5.88
CA ALA A 51 -3.47 -15.28 -5.37
C ALA A 51 -4.92 -14.84 -5.58
N LEU A 52 -5.23 -13.55 -5.39
CA LEU A 52 -6.57 -13.01 -5.62
C LEU A 52 -6.97 -13.05 -7.10
N ASN A 53 -6.04 -12.76 -8.01
CA ASN A 53 -6.30 -12.87 -9.45
C ASN A 53 -6.49 -14.33 -9.87
N LEU A 54 -5.73 -15.27 -9.29
CA LEU A 54 -5.90 -16.70 -9.52
C LEU A 54 -7.26 -17.18 -8.99
N PHE A 55 -7.64 -16.76 -7.78
CA PHE A 55 -8.96 -17.07 -7.20
C PHE A 55 -10.11 -16.52 -8.05
N SER A 56 -9.92 -15.34 -8.65
CA SER A 56 -10.89 -14.69 -9.52
C SER A 56 -11.18 -15.47 -10.82
N LEU A 57 -10.31 -16.42 -11.23
CA LEU A 57 -10.51 -17.22 -12.44
C LEU A 57 -11.84 -17.96 -12.44
N ARG A 58 -12.29 -18.49 -11.30
CA ARG A 58 -13.57 -19.20 -11.21
C ARG A 58 -14.75 -18.28 -11.52
N GLY A 59 -14.70 -17.03 -11.06
CA GLY A 59 -15.72 -16.02 -11.36
C GLY A 59 -15.63 -15.54 -12.80
N ALA A 60 -14.41 -15.40 -13.33
CA ALA A 60 -14.14 -15.01 -14.71
C ALA A 60 -14.65 -16.05 -15.72
N GLN A 61 -14.43 -17.34 -15.48
CA GLN A 61 -14.92 -18.45 -16.32
C GLN A 61 -16.45 -18.49 -16.42
N LYS A 62 -17.13 -18.08 -15.34
CA LYS A 62 -18.59 -17.96 -15.28
C LYS A 62 -19.10 -16.62 -15.82
N ALA A 63 -18.23 -15.79 -16.39
CA ALA A 63 -18.54 -14.46 -16.89
C ALA A 63 -19.31 -13.59 -15.89
N ILE A 64 -18.98 -13.71 -14.59
CA ILE A 64 -19.67 -12.96 -13.54
C ILE A 64 -19.36 -11.46 -13.70
N ARG A 65 -20.40 -10.64 -13.80
CA ARG A 65 -20.26 -9.19 -13.92
C ARG A 65 -19.36 -8.60 -12.82
N GLY A 66 -18.35 -7.84 -13.24
CA GLY A 66 -17.39 -7.16 -12.36
C GLY A 66 -16.09 -7.93 -12.13
N TYR A 67 -16.04 -9.23 -12.44
CA TYR A 67 -14.78 -9.98 -12.44
C TYR A 67 -13.95 -9.62 -13.69
N PRO A 68 -12.61 -9.66 -13.60
CA PRO A 68 -11.74 -9.55 -14.77
C PRO A 68 -12.00 -10.70 -15.75
N SER A 69 -11.58 -10.55 -17.01
CA SER A 69 -11.62 -11.66 -17.97
C SER A 69 -10.65 -12.77 -17.58
N VAL A 70 -10.85 -13.99 -18.10
CA VAL A 70 -9.94 -15.13 -17.83
C VAL A 70 -8.50 -14.77 -18.22
N MET A 71 -8.31 -14.16 -19.39
CA MET A 71 -7.00 -13.69 -19.85
C MET A 71 -6.39 -12.67 -18.89
N GLN A 72 -7.18 -11.69 -18.45
CA GLN A 72 -6.71 -10.69 -17.48
C GLN A 72 -6.32 -11.34 -16.15
N CYS A 73 -7.14 -12.23 -15.60
CA CYS A 73 -6.81 -12.95 -14.37
C CYS A 73 -5.48 -13.72 -14.51
N THR A 74 -5.30 -14.47 -15.60
CA THR A 74 -4.06 -15.23 -15.84
C THR A 74 -2.85 -14.31 -15.97
N SER A 75 -2.94 -13.25 -16.77
CA SER A 75 -1.84 -12.30 -16.97
C SER A 75 -1.45 -11.62 -15.66
N HIS A 76 -2.41 -11.06 -14.91
CA HIS A 76 -2.12 -10.39 -13.66
C HIS A 76 -1.60 -11.36 -12.59
N THR A 77 -2.09 -12.59 -12.56
CA THR A 77 -1.53 -13.64 -11.68
C THR A 77 -0.04 -13.84 -11.97
N ALA A 78 0.32 -14.01 -13.24
CA ALA A 78 1.70 -14.23 -13.66
C ALA A 78 2.60 -13.01 -13.36
N PHE A 79 2.17 -11.79 -13.69
CA PHE A 79 2.97 -10.60 -13.48
C PHE A 79 3.13 -10.24 -12.00
N PHE A 80 2.09 -10.41 -11.17
CA PHE A 80 2.24 -10.23 -9.72
C PHE A 80 3.09 -11.33 -9.09
N ALA A 81 3.07 -12.57 -9.61
CA ALA A 81 3.98 -13.62 -9.17
C ALA A 81 5.44 -13.29 -9.56
N ALA A 82 5.67 -12.79 -10.77
CA ALA A 82 6.99 -12.33 -11.21
C ALA A 82 7.50 -11.16 -10.37
N ALA A 83 6.62 -10.21 -10.03
CA ALA A 83 6.94 -9.11 -9.13
C ALA A 83 7.31 -9.62 -7.72
N ALA A 84 6.53 -10.56 -7.18
CA ALA A 84 6.82 -11.20 -5.89
C ALA A 84 8.15 -11.95 -5.91
N TYR A 85 8.48 -12.62 -7.02
CA TYR A 85 9.76 -13.29 -7.20
C TYR A 85 10.92 -12.29 -7.17
N ALA A 86 10.86 -11.19 -7.94
CA ALA A 86 11.88 -10.15 -7.91
C ALA A 86 12.08 -9.56 -6.50
N LEU A 87 10.99 -9.31 -5.77
CA LEU A 87 11.05 -8.87 -4.37
C LEU A 87 11.73 -9.91 -3.47
N SER A 88 11.45 -11.19 -3.67
CA SER A 88 12.04 -12.27 -2.88
C SER A 88 13.54 -12.46 -3.11
N THR A 89 14.05 -12.09 -4.29
CA THR A 89 15.48 -12.15 -4.63
C THR A 89 16.24 -10.88 -4.23
N GLY A 90 15.57 -9.93 -3.56
CA GLY A 90 16.16 -8.64 -3.19
C GLY A 90 16.21 -7.63 -4.34
N ASP A 91 15.53 -7.87 -5.46
CA ASP A 91 15.40 -6.88 -6.52
C ASP A 91 14.14 -6.03 -6.30
N TRP A 92 14.23 -5.15 -5.30
CA TRP A 92 13.11 -4.31 -4.88
C TRP A 92 12.76 -3.24 -5.92
N ILE A 93 13.69 -2.83 -6.77
CA ILE A 93 13.45 -1.81 -7.81
C ILE A 93 12.52 -2.39 -8.88
N ASN A 94 12.89 -3.52 -9.49
CA ASN A 94 12.06 -4.14 -10.51
C ASN A 94 10.77 -4.70 -9.91
N GLY A 95 10.84 -5.31 -8.72
CA GLY A 95 9.68 -5.84 -8.02
C GLY A 95 8.62 -4.77 -7.71
N SER A 96 9.06 -3.59 -7.26
CA SER A 96 8.15 -2.48 -6.98
C SER A 96 7.60 -1.81 -8.24
N GLY A 97 8.42 -1.62 -9.26
CA GLY A 97 7.98 -1.10 -10.57
C GLY A 97 6.94 -2.02 -11.22
N LEU A 98 7.18 -3.34 -11.22
CA LEU A 98 6.21 -4.32 -11.73
C LEU A 98 4.91 -4.29 -10.93
N THR A 99 4.98 -4.31 -9.60
CA THR A 99 3.78 -4.30 -8.74
C THR A 99 2.95 -3.04 -8.98
N ALA A 100 3.58 -1.86 -9.04
CA ALA A 100 2.91 -0.59 -9.27
C ALA A 100 2.30 -0.51 -10.68
N GLY A 101 3.09 -0.82 -11.71
CA GLY A 101 2.66 -0.76 -13.11
C GLY A 101 1.50 -1.72 -13.40
N TRP A 102 1.61 -2.98 -12.98
CA TRP A 102 0.55 -3.96 -13.20
C TRP A 102 -0.70 -3.71 -12.35
N SER A 103 -0.57 -3.05 -11.19
CA SER A 103 -1.74 -2.55 -10.44
C SER A 103 -2.46 -1.44 -11.20
N ALA A 104 -1.75 -0.50 -11.80
CA ALA A 104 -2.34 0.56 -12.62
C ALA A 104 -3.07 -0.01 -13.85
N ILE A 105 -2.47 -0.97 -14.54
CA ILE A 105 -3.09 -1.69 -15.66
C ILE A 105 -4.37 -2.40 -15.20
N TRP A 106 -4.31 -3.10 -14.06
CA TRP A 106 -5.47 -3.79 -13.52
C TRP A 106 -6.62 -2.81 -13.25
N LEU A 107 -6.35 -1.67 -12.60
CA LEU A 107 -7.34 -0.65 -12.30
C LEU A 107 -7.94 -0.05 -13.57
N PHE A 108 -7.09 0.26 -14.56
CA PHE A 108 -7.55 0.84 -15.82
C PHE A 108 -8.58 -0.05 -16.53
N PHE A 109 -8.32 -1.36 -16.60
CA PHE A 109 -9.23 -2.28 -17.28
C PHE A 109 -10.44 -2.72 -16.44
N ASN A 110 -10.29 -2.83 -15.12
CA ASN A 110 -11.28 -3.52 -14.28
C ASN A 110 -12.07 -2.60 -13.35
N ALA A 111 -11.50 -1.47 -12.92
CA ALA A 111 -12.10 -0.67 -11.84
C ALA A 111 -13.52 -0.19 -12.17
N ARG A 112 -13.74 0.30 -13.40
CA ARG A 112 -15.08 0.75 -13.83
C ARG A 112 -16.12 -0.37 -13.74
N ASN A 113 -15.77 -1.56 -14.20
CA ASN A 113 -16.69 -2.71 -14.22
C ASN A 113 -16.94 -3.25 -12.80
N ALA A 114 -15.90 -3.29 -11.98
CA ALA A 114 -15.99 -3.70 -10.59
C ALA A 114 -16.85 -2.72 -9.76
N ILE A 115 -16.68 -1.39 -9.92
CA ILE A 115 -17.57 -0.37 -9.30
C ILE A 115 -19.02 -0.54 -9.76
N ARG A 116 -19.24 -0.67 -11.07
CA ARG A 116 -20.59 -0.85 -11.64
C ARG A 116 -21.26 -2.16 -11.22
N SER A 117 -20.49 -3.18 -10.85
CA SER A 117 -21.04 -4.46 -10.38
C SER A 117 -21.68 -4.37 -9.00
N ARG A 118 -21.25 -3.41 -8.16
CA ARG A 118 -21.65 -3.25 -6.76
C ARG A 118 -21.48 -4.53 -5.92
N ARG A 119 -20.63 -5.47 -6.36
CA ARG A 119 -20.36 -6.71 -5.64
C ARG A 119 -19.19 -6.51 -4.68
N ILE A 120 -19.28 -7.10 -3.50
CA ILE A 120 -18.28 -6.97 -2.43
C ILE A 120 -16.90 -7.39 -2.95
N PHE A 121 -16.78 -8.56 -3.58
CA PHE A 121 -15.49 -9.09 -4.01
C PHE A 121 -14.76 -8.17 -5.03
N PRO A 122 -15.37 -7.79 -6.18
CA PRO A 122 -14.72 -6.84 -7.10
C PRO A 122 -14.39 -5.48 -6.47
N LEU A 123 -15.23 -4.97 -5.56
CA LEU A 123 -14.94 -3.74 -4.84
C LEU A 123 -13.72 -3.88 -3.94
N THR A 124 -13.64 -4.96 -3.15
CA THR A 124 -12.46 -5.24 -2.30
C THR A 124 -11.20 -5.40 -3.13
N MET A 125 -11.30 -5.99 -4.32
CA MET A 125 -10.17 -6.17 -5.21
C MET A 125 -9.63 -4.84 -5.74
N ILE A 126 -10.51 -3.90 -6.14
CA ILE A 126 -10.09 -2.54 -6.47
C ILE A 126 -9.33 -1.91 -5.32
N THR A 127 -9.91 -1.94 -4.11
CA THR A 127 -9.30 -1.30 -2.94
C THR A 127 -7.91 -1.86 -2.67
N LEU A 128 -7.76 -3.18 -2.68
CA LEU A 128 -6.46 -3.84 -2.45
C LEU A 128 -5.44 -3.49 -3.54
N VAL A 129 -5.84 -3.60 -4.81
CA VAL A 129 -4.94 -3.28 -5.94
C VAL A 129 -4.53 -1.81 -5.91
N ALA A 130 -5.46 -0.90 -5.63
CA ALA A 130 -5.16 0.53 -5.52
C ALA A 130 -4.22 0.81 -4.34
N SER A 131 -4.52 0.30 -3.15
CA SER A 131 -3.68 0.52 -1.97
C SER A 131 -2.27 -0.03 -2.14
N ILE A 132 -2.14 -1.28 -2.58
CA ILE A 132 -0.83 -1.91 -2.80
C ILE A 132 -0.10 -1.21 -3.95
N GLY A 133 -0.76 -0.98 -5.08
CA GLY A 133 -0.18 -0.28 -6.22
C GLY A 133 0.35 1.11 -5.87
N SER A 134 -0.38 1.88 -5.04
CA SER A 134 0.07 3.20 -4.58
C SER A 134 1.28 3.12 -3.64
N ILE A 135 1.33 2.17 -2.71
CA ILE A 135 2.47 1.98 -1.81
C ILE A 135 3.74 1.66 -2.60
N TYR A 136 3.67 0.68 -3.50
CA TYR A 136 4.82 0.31 -4.33
C TYR A 136 5.19 1.40 -5.33
N GLY A 137 4.22 2.12 -5.89
CA GLY A 137 4.46 3.25 -6.79
C GLY A 137 5.18 4.41 -6.10
N TYR A 138 4.79 4.73 -4.86
CA TYR A 138 5.48 5.74 -4.05
C TYR A 138 6.92 5.33 -3.75
N SER A 139 7.14 4.07 -3.36
CA SER A 139 8.49 3.54 -3.13
C SER A 139 9.34 3.55 -4.40
N TYR A 140 8.79 3.16 -5.54
CA TYR A 140 9.51 3.18 -6.82
C TYR A 140 9.91 4.60 -7.24
N ALA A 141 8.99 5.56 -7.09
CA ALA A 141 9.24 6.96 -7.44
C ALA A 141 10.23 7.66 -6.49
N THR A 142 10.41 7.16 -5.27
CA THR A 142 11.39 7.69 -4.31
C THR A 142 12.77 7.10 -4.53
N ILE A 143 12.89 5.80 -4.84
CA ILE A 143 14.17 5.17 -5.17
C ILE A 143 14.82 5.84 -6.39
N GLY A 144 14.04 6.18 -7.42
CA GLY A 144 14.59 6.83 -8.62
C GLY A 144 15.05 8.29 -8.45
N ARG A 145 15.04 8.82 -7.22
CA ARG A 145 15.48 10.19 -6.90
C ARG A 145 16.77 10.24 -6.08
N GLU A 146 17.27 9.11 -5.62
CA GLU A 146 18.58 8.97 -4.97
C GLU A 146 19.68 8.69 -6.01
#